data_AF-A0A657AVH0-F1
#
_entry.id   AF-A0A657AVH0-F1
#
_cell.length_a   1.000
_cell.length_b   1.000
_cell.length_c   1.000
_cell.angle_alpha   90.00
_cell.angle_beta   90.00
_cell.angle_gamma   90.00
#
_symmetry.space_group_name_H-M   'P 1'
#
loop_
_entity.id
_entity.type
_entity.pdbx_description
1 polymer ?
#
loop_
_entity_poly.entity_id
_entity_poly.type
_entity_poly.pdbx_seq_one_letter_code
_entity_poly.pdbx_strand_id
1 'polypeptide(L)'
;MSNLFSDLPVVIIEDTPTKQAKLDGLLEALGVEDIQSFDNGQEGLSALSQGKDKIILFLDLVLPEINGQEILQQLARSGFKGYVVINSVCERRIVQTAVNLAASSGIKMLGALSNDYSSKDLERMLMLCIEPARTTHRGSNILLSEEEIHAAFDQDLIEPFFQPIIHLESQTLKAVECLARIYSPEREQYLSPVSFLPYIEDTPFLDNLALRLYQKALALFKTEVFSNSDIKLSFNIEPSQLENVALAASLDGLTQAAQINPDRIIFELTEQSPISSSNQLETINILRLKGYNIAIDDFGSGHTNISNLHSIPFNRIKIDRHLIQHIDEDGFCQIAVDAIMEMAQEVGAQVIFEGIEKVEQIVFSTRHRDVYLQGYYFSDALPMNQLEPWLSKSPYTLITA
;
A
#
# COMPACT_ATOMS: atom_id res chain seq x y z
N MET A 1 38.49 2.60 -7.61
CA MET A 1 37.06 2.28 -7.45
C MET A 1 36.31 3.35 -8.20
N SER A 2 35.54 2.98 -9.22
CA SER A 2 34.70 3.93 -9.95
C SER A 2 33.73 4.58 -8.98
N ASN A 3 33.59 5.89 -9.05
CA ASN A 3 32.64 6.64 -8.23
C ASN A 3 31.22 6.19 -8.62
N LEU A 4 30.40 5.79 -7.66
CA LEU A 4 29.13 5.11 -7.94
C LEU A 4 28.11 6.03 -8.64
N PHE A 5 28.24 7.35 -8.44
CA PHE A 5 27.30 8.36 -8.92
C PHE A 5 27.85 9.25 -10.06
N SER A 6 29.07 9.01 -10.56
CA SER A 6 29.72 9.90 -11.55
C SER A 6 28.92 10.06 -12.84
N ASP A 7 28.24 8.99 -13.26
CA ASP A 7 27.55 8.91 -14.54
C ASP A 7 26.05 9.29 -14.44
N LEU A 8 25.58 9.75 -13.27
CA LEU A 8 24.19 10.17 -13.07
C LEU A 8 23.97 11.60 -13.57
N PRO A 9 23.15 11.83 -14.62
CA PRO A 9 22.78 13.17 -15.02
C PRO A 9 21.76 13.76 -14.03
N VAL A 10 22.16 14.82 -13.35
CA VAL A 10 21.32 15.56 -12.39
C VAL A 10 20.96 16.92 -12.95
N VAL A 11 19.68 17.26 -12.88
CA VAL A 11 19.16 18.59 -13.19
C VAL A 11 18.55 19.19 -11.93
N ILE A 12 18.86 20.44 -11.64
CA ILE A 12 18.31 21.19 -10.51
C ILE A 12 17.57 22.40 -11.09
N ILE A 13 16.31 22.58 -10.69
CA ILE A 13 15.52 23.77 -11.00
C ILE A 13 15.16 24.43 -9.67
N GLU A 14 15.84 25.52 -9.35
CA GLU A 14 15.85 26.18 -8.05
C GLU A 14 16.19 27.67 -8.24
N ASP A 15 15.24 28.56 -7.93
CA ASP A 15 15.42 30.01 -8.11
C ASP A 15 16.20 30.67 -6.96
N THR A 16 16.37 29.95 -5.84
CA THR A 16 17.04 30.48 -4.65
C THR A 16 18.52 30.06 -4.61
N PRO A 17 19.48 31.00 -4.77
CA PRO A 17 20.90 30.66 -4.94
C PRO A 17 21.52 29.90 -3.76
N THR A 18 21.03 30.14 -2.54
CA THR A 18 21.53 29.47 -1.33
C THR A 18 21.08 28.02 -1.24
N LYS A 19 19.84 27.71 -1.64
CA LYS A 19 19.31 26.35 -1.73
C LYS A 19 20.03 25.58 -2.84
N GLN A 20 20.20 26.22 -3.99
CA GLN A 20 20.93 25.64 -5.12
C GLN A 20 22.37 25.29 -4.71
N ALA A 21 23.12 26.25 -4.15
CA ALA A 21 24.50 26.02 -3.73
C ALA A 21 24.64 24.92 -2.65
N LYS A 22 23.66 24.82 -1.73
CA LYS A 22 23.62 23.72 -0.75
C LYS A 22 23.47 22.37 -1.44
N LEU A 23 22.56 22.27 -2.41
CA LEU A 23 22.28 21.03 -3.12
C LEU A 23 23.44 20.63 -4.03
N ASP A 24 23.98 21.59 -4.81
CA ASP A 24 25.17 21.43 -5.66
C ASP A 24 26.34 20.87 -4.83
N GLY A 25 26.70 21.53 -3.73
CA GLY A 25 27.83 21.11 -2.91
C GLY A 25 27.67 19.74 -2.25
N LEU A 26 26.44 19.33 -1.91
CA LEU A 26 26.18 18.00 -1.35
C LEU A 26 26.25 16.91 -2.42
N LEU A 27 25.76 17.16 -3.63
CA LEU A 27 25.83 16.22 -4.75
C LEU A 27 27.27 16.05 -5.25
N GLU A 28 28.04 17.13 -5.33
CA GLU A 28 29.47 17.10 -5.65
C GLU A 28 30.26 16.31 -4.61
N ALA A 29 29.97 16.50 -3.31
CA ALA A 29 30.61 15.76 -2.23
C ALA A 29 30.29 14.25 -2.26
N LEU A 30 29.11 13.89 -2.77
CA LEU A 30 28.73 12.50 -3.03
C LEU A 30 29.35 11.93 -4.30
N GLY A 31 29.91 12.78 -5.17
CA GLY A 31 30.62 12.32 -6.36
C GLY A 31 29.82 12.35 -7.66
N VAL A 32 28.74 13.14 -7.72
CA VAL A 32 28.01 13.42 -8.96
C VAL A 32 28.82 14.42 -9.79
N GLU A 33 29.12 14.10 -11.04
CA GLU A 33 29.95 14.95 -11.92
C GLU A 33 29.14 15.73 -12.97
N ASP A 34 27.94 15.26 -13.31
CA ASP A 34 27.08 15.83 -14.36
C ASP A 34 25.85 16.52 -13.74
N ILE A 35 26.08 17.72 -13.20
CA ILE A 35 25.04 18.56 -12.58
C ILE A 35 24.76 19.77 -13.48
N GLN A 36 23.49 20.01 -13.79
CA GLN A 36 23.02 21.21 -14.49
C GLN A 36 21.97 21.92 -13.65
N SER A 37 22.21 23.19 -13.33
CA SER A 37 21.34 23.98 -12.45
C SER A 37 20.74 25.17 -13.19
N PHE A 38 19.44 25.40 -12.99
CA PHE A 38 18.65 26.44 -13.65
C PHE A 38 17.84 27.21 -12.60
N ASP A 39 17.82 28.54 -12.70
CA ASP A 39 17.02 29.43 -11.84
C ASP A 39 15.61 29.71 -12.41
N ASN A 40 15.35 29.27 -13.64
CA ASN A 40 14.08 29.42 -14.34
C ASN A 40 13.54 28.05 -14.82
N GLY A 41 12.26 27.80 -14.54
CA GLY A 41 11.57 26.57 -14.93
C GLY A 41 11.49 26.31 -16.44
N GLN A 42 11.39 27.35 -17.28
CA GLN A 42 11.32 27.22 -18.73
C GLN A 42 12.65 26.77 -19.35
N GLU A 43 13.78 27.27 -18.82
CA GLU A 43 15.11 26.86 -19.23
C GLU A 43 15.39 25.42 -18.79
N GLY A 44 15.04 25.07 -17.54
CA GLY A 44 15.15 23.71 -17.02
C GLY A 44 14.32 22.71 -17.82
N LEU A 45 13.06 23.03 -18.15
CA LEU A 45 12.21 22.21 -19.02
C LEU A 45 12.83 21.99 -20.41
N SER A 46 13.41 23.04 -20.98
CA SER A 46 14.08 22.97 -22.29
C SER A 46 15.29 22.04 -22.24
N ALA A 47 16.07 22.06 -21.16
CA ALA A 47 17.20 21.14 -20.96
C ALA A 47 16.75 19.68 -20.80
N LEU A 48 15.66 19.43 -20.07
CA LEU A 48 15.09 18.08 -19.87
C LEU A 48 14.58 17.45 -21.17
N SER A 49 14.21 18.26 -22.16
CA SER A 49 13.75 17.78 -23.48
C SER A 49 14.88 17.28 -24.40
N GLN A 50 16.15 17.52 -24.08
CA GLN A 50 17.30 17.31 -24.99
C GLN A 50 18.04 15.96 -24.85
N GLY A 51 17.44 14.95 -24.21
CA GLY A 51 17.75 13.55 -24.56
C GLY A 51 18.83 12.82 -23.76
N LYS A 52 18.74 12.78 -22.43
CA LYS A 52 19.37 11.72 -21.63
C LYS A 52 18.31 10.79 -21.03
N ASP A 53 18.52 9.49 -21.14
CA ASP A 53 17.72 8.51 -20.40
C ASP A 53 18.10 8.55 -18.91
N LYS A 54 17.10 8.50 -18.02
CA LYS A 54 17.25 8.44 -16.55
C LYS A 54 17.85 9.68 -15.86
N ILE A 55 17.43 10.89 -16.26
CA ILE A 55 17.75 12.13 -15.52
C ILE A 55 17.15 12.11 -14.11
N ILE A 56 17.87 12.61 -13.11
CA ILE A 56 17.33 12.90 -11.77
C ILE A 56 17.09 14.41 -11.68
N LEU A 57 15.83 14.80 -11.58
CA LEU A 57 15.41 16.19 -11.46
C LEU A 57 15.15 16.54 -9.98
N PHE A 58 15.85 17.54 -9.45
CA PHE A 58 15.47 18.23 -8.21
C PHE A 58 14.70 19.50 -8.57
N LEU A 59 13.48 19.62 -8.05
CA LEU A 59 12.53 20.66 -8.47
C LEU A 59 11.98 21.42 -7.26
N ASP A 60 12.14 22.74 -7.24
CA ASP A 60 11.31 23.60 -6.38
C ASP A 60 9.90 23.75 -7.00
N LEU A 61 8.88 23.75 -6.13
CA LEU A 61 7.50 24.04 -6.52
C LEU A 61 7.25 25.54 -6.68
N VAL A 62 7.98 26.38 -5.96
CA VAL A 62 7.88 27.84 -6.06
C VAL A 62 9.00 28.32 -6.96
N LEU A 63 8.64 28.73 -8.17
CA LEU A 63 9.57 29.21 -9.18
C LEU A 63 8.97 30.44 -9.86
N PRO A 64 9.81 31.35 -10.39
CA PRO A 64 9.34 32.47 -11.18
C PRO A 64 8.75 31.98 -12.51
N GLU A 65 7.78 32.73 -13.03
CA GLU A 65 7.11 32.53 -14.33
C GLU A 65 6.22 31.27 -14.41
N ILE A 66 6.79 30.09 -14.18
CA ILE A 66 6.10 28.79 -14.18
C ILE A 66 6.37 28.06 -12.88
N ASN A 67 5.32 27.68 -12.14
CA ASN A 67 5.47 26.94 -10.90
C ASN A 67 5.85 25.47 -11.15
N GLY A 68 6.41 24.80 -10.14
CA GLY A 68 6.87 23.42 -10.29
C GLY A 68 5.73 22.41 -10.54
N GLN A 69 4.49 22.70 -10.14
CA GLN A 69 3.35 21.83 -10.46
C GLN A 69 3.05 21.83 -11.96
N GLU A 70 3.12 23.00 -12.61
CA GLU A 70 2.96 23.13 -14.05
C GLU A 70 4.11 22.44 -14.80
N ILE A 71 5.33 22.52 -14.29
CA ILE A 71 6.49 21.77 -14.81
C ILE A 71 6.22 20.26 -14.75
N LEU A 72 5.76 19.73 -13.61
CA LEU A 72 5.40 18.31 -13.46
C LEU A 72 4.32 17.89 -14.47
N GLN A 73 3.28 18.70 -14.65
CA GLN A 73 2.24 18.41 -15.64
C GLN A 73 2.77 18.38 -17.08
N GLN A 74 3.70 19.27 -17.43
CA GLN A 74 4.33 19.27 -18.76
C GLN A 74 5.22 18.04 -18.96
N LEU A 75 6.00 17.66 -17.94
CA LEU A 75 6.85 16.46 -17.97
C LEU A 75 6.03 15.17 -18.15
N ALA A 76 4.87 15.08 -17.49
CA ALA A 76 3.96 13.95 -17.66
C ALA A 76 3.45 13.86 -19.10
N ARG A 77 3.03 14.99 -19.69
CA ARG A 77 2.55 15.05 -21.08
C ARG A 77 3.64 14.72 -22.10
N SER A 78 4.90 15.05 -21.82
CA SER A 78 6.04 14.72 -22.69
C SER A 78 6.55 13.29 -22.50
N GLY A 79 6.01 12.53 -21.55
CA GLY A 79 6.44 11.15 -21.27
C GLY A 79 7.84 11.07 -20.63
N PHE A 80 8.16 11.99 -19.73
CA PHE A 80 9.45 12.02 -19.02
C PHE A 80 9.75 10.69 -18.31
N LYS A 81 10.93 10.11 -18.59
CA LYS A 81 11.33 8.77 -18.09
C LYS A 81 12.31 8.80 -16.91
N GLY A 82 12.70 10.00 -16.48
CA GLY A 82 13.61 10.22 -15.36
C GLY A 82 12.92 10.11 -14.01
N TYR A 83 13.67 10.49 -12.97
CA TYR A 83 13.22 10.53 -11.59
C TYR A 83 13.06 11.98 -11.14
N VAL A 84 12.14 12.24 -10.21
CA VAL A 84 11.92 13.58 -9.65
C VAL A 84 11.99 13.56 -8.13
N VAL A 85 12.69 14.54 -7.57
CA VAL A 85 12.75 14.87 -6.14
C VAL A 85 12.22 16.29 -5.97
N ILE A 86 11.24 16.48 -5.09
CA ILE A 86 10.77 17.83 -4.76
C ILE A 86 11.68 18.46 -3.70
N ASN A 87 12.24 19.63 -3.98
CA ASN A 87 13.07 20.41 -3.06
C ASN A 87 12.44 21.78 -2.80
N SER A 88 11.34 21.81 -2.04
CA SER A 88 10.54 23.02 -1.86
C SER A 88 10.30 23.34 -0.38
N VAL A 89 10.33 24.64 -0.06
CA VAL A 89 10.01 25.18 1.28
C VAL A 89 8.50 25.30 1.53
N CYS A 90 7.67 24.84 0.58
CA CYS A 90 6.23 24.78 0.72
C CYS A 90 5.78 23.98 1.95
N GLU A 91 4.55 24.24 2.39
CA GLU A 91 3.87 23.40 3.38
C GLU A 91 3.86 21.94 2.91
N ARG A 92 4.10 21.00 3.85
CA ARG A 92 4.19 19.55 3.56
C ARG A 92 3.00 19.03 2.73
N ARG A 93 1.80 19.58 2.95
CA ARG A 93 0.58 19.23 2.21
C ARG A 93 0.62 19.59 0.73
N ILE A 94 1.17 20.78 0.41
CA ILE A 94 1.33 21.24 -0.97
C ILE A 94 2.33 20.32 -1.69
N VAL A 95 3.45 20.01 -1.01
CA VAL A 95 4.46 19.08 -1.52
C VAL A 95 3.87 17.70 -1.76
N GLN A 96 3.14 17.13 -0.79
CA GLN A 96 2.54 15.80 -0.91
C GLN A 96 1.51 15.73 -2.04
N THR A 97 0.71 16.78 -2.20
CA THR A 97 -0.27 16.87 -3.29
C THR A 97 0.43 16.88 -4.65
N ALA A 98 1.53 17.65 -4.78
CA ALA A 98 2.33 17.68 -6.01
C ALA A 98 2.95 16.32 -6.33
N VAL A 99 3.51 15.64 -5.33
CA VAL A 99 4.07 14.28 -5.45
C VAL A 99 2.99 13.29 -5.91
N ASN A 100 1.82 13.28 -5.26
CA ASN A 100 0.73 12.37 -5.59
C ASN A 100 0.22 12.59 -7.03
N LEU A 101 -0.04 13.84 -7.41
CA LEU A 101 -0.50 14.18 -8.76
C LEU A 101 0.52 13.79 -9.84
N ALA A 102 1.81 14.00 -9.59
CA ALA A 102 2.88 13.63 -10.50
C ALA A 102 3.00 12.10 -10.64
N ALA A 103 2.96 11.37 -9.54
CA ALA A 103 3.01 9.91 -9.52
C ALA A 103 1.82 9.28 -10.27
N SER A 104 0.59 9.76 -10.02
CA SER A 104 -0.61 9.33 -10.74
C SER A 104 -0.55 9.65 -12.24
N SER A 105 0.27 10.61 -12.64
CA SER A 105 0.49 10.97 -14.05
C SER A 105 1.66 10.23 -14.70
N GLY A 106 2.22 9.21 -14.02
CA GLY A 106 3.28 8.34 -14.55
C GLY A 106 4.71 8.83 -14.33
N ILE A 107 4.93 9.92 -13.58
CA ILE A 107 6.27 10.40 -13.22
C ILE A 107 6.83 9.55 -12.08
N LYS A 108 8.11 9.16 -12.19
CA LYS A 108 8.80 8.41 -11.13
C LYS A 108 9.28 9.35 -10.03
N MET A 109 8.52 9.45 -8.96
CA MET A 109 8.91 10.24 -7.79
C MET A 109 9.88 9.45 -6.90
N LEU A 110 10.99 10.06 -6.49
CA LEU A 110 11.90 9.53 -5.45
C LEU A 110 11.53 10.05 -4.05
N GLY A 111 10.76 11.13 -3.98
CA GLY A 111 10.27 11.72 -2.74
C GLY A 111 10.41 13.25 -2.73
N ALA A 112 10.42 13.81 -1.53
CA ALA A 112 10.68 15.23 -1.30
C ALA A 112 11.75 15.39 -0.22
N LEU A 113 12.59 16.42 -0.35
CA LEU A 113 13.57 16.81 0.66
C LEU A 113 12.91 17.72 1.69
N SER A 114 13.15 17.43 2.97
CA SER A 114 12.83 18.35 4.08
C SER A 114 13.88 19.45 4.16
N ASN A 115 13.54 20.66 4.63
CA ASN A 115 14.49 21.79 4.65
C ASN A 115 15.86 21.49 5.32
N ASP A 116 15.89 20.55 6.27
CA ASP A 116 17.09 20.13 7.01
C ASP A 116 17.73 18.83 6.48
N TYR A 117 17.57 18.51 5.19
CA TYR A 117 18.14 17.32 4.56
C TYR A 117 19.68 17.25 4.68
N SER A 118 20.20 16.03 4.83
CA SER A 118 21.64 15.72 4.96
C SER A 118 22.22 15.02 3.72
N SER A 119 23.56 14.94 3.65
CA SER A 119 24.26 14.17 2.60
C SER A 119 23.80 12.70 2.54
N LYS A 120 23.47 12.08 3.69
CA LYS A 120 22.97 10.70 3.74
C LYS A 120 21.57 10.55 3.14
N ASP A 121 20.74 11.58 3.24
CA ASP A 121 19.38 11.55 2.69
C ASP A 121 19.44 11.63 1.16
N LEU A 122 20.33 12.47 0.62
CA LEU A 122 20.64 12.49 -0.81
C LEU A 122 21.25 11.16 -1.29
N GLU A 123 22.23 10.62 -0.57
CA GLU A 123 22.85 9.33 -0.91
C GLU A 123 21.81 8.21 -1.04
N ARG A 124 20.88 8.11 -0.08
CA ARG A 124 19.76 7.15 -0.14
C ARG A 124 18.90 7.35 -1.37
N MET A 125 18.54 8.59 -1.71
CA MET A 125 17.72 8.87 -2.89
C MET A 125 18.44 8.50 -4.19
N LEU A 126 19.73 8.80 -4.31
CA LEU A 126 20.53 8.44 -5.49
C LEU A 126 20.72 6.92 -5.62
N MET A 127 20.88 6.21 -4.49
CA MET A 127 20.99 4.75 -4.49
C MET A 127 19.75 4.06 -5.05
N LEU A 128 18.55 4.62 -4.84
CA LEU A 128 17.30 4.10 -5.42
C LEU A 128 17.28 4.16 -6.96
N CYS A 129 18.11 4.99 -7.58
CA CYS A 129 18.23 5.08 -9.03
C CYS A 129 19.18 4.04 -9.64
N ILE A 130 20.14 3.54 -8.85
CA ILE A 130 21.23 2.67 -9.29
C ILE A 130 20.99 1.22 -8.92
N GLU A 131 20.42 0.94 -7.74
CA GLU A 131 20.15 -0.44 -7.35
C GLU A 131 19.03 -1.03 -8.24
N PRO A 132 19.21 -2.23 -8.82
CA PRO A 132 18.07 -3.02 -9.22
C PRO A 132 17.25 -3.24 -7.95
N ALA A 133 16.03 -2.73 -7.94
CA ALA A 133 15.11 -2.83 -6.82
C ALA A 133 15.28 -4.19 -6.16
N ARG A 134 15.72 -4.22 -4.89
CA ARG A 134 15.60 -5.42 -4.06
C ARG A 134 14.21 -5.94 -4.32
N THR A 135 14.10 -7.21 -4.70
CA THR A 135 12.84 -7.91 -4.99
C THR A 135 12.03 -8.03 -3.70
N THR A 136 11.55 -6.90 -3.21
CA THR A 136 10.26 -6.80 -2.55
C THR A 136 9.24 -7.15 -3.63
N HIS A 137 8.26 -7.99 -3.32
CA HIS A 137 7.08 -8.17 -4.17
C HIS A 137 6.22 -6.89 -4.18
N ARG A 138 6.83 -5.72 -4.44
CA ARG A 138 6.12 -4.54 -4.92
C ARG A 138 5.56 -4.96 -6.27
N GLY A 139 4.24 -4.84 -6.41
CA GLY A 139 3.48 -5.23 -7.60
C GLY A 139 4.31 -4.94 -8.84
N SER A 140 4.68 -6.01 -9.53
CA SER A 140 5.35 -5.84 -10.81
C SER A 140 4.38 -5.06 -11.71
N ASN A 141 4.87 -4.09 -12.49
CA ASN A 141 4.08 -3.44 -13.55
C ASN A 141 3.70 -4.41 -14.68
N ILE A 142 3.69 -5.71 -14.39
CA ILE A 142 3.30 -6.78 -15.27
C ILE A 142 1.78 -6.86 -15.14
N LEU A 143 1.11 -6.47 -16.21
CA LEU A 143 -0.31 -6.73 -16.42
C LEU A 143 -0.41 -8.05 -17.19
N LEU A 144 -1.19 -8.98 -16.68
CA LEU A 144 -1.51 -10.21 -17.40
C LEU A 144 -2.48 -9.91 -18.54
N SER A 145 -2.34 -10.61 -19.66
CA SER A 145 -3.35 -10.59 -20.72
C SER A 145 -4.62 -11.31 -20.27
N GLU A 146 -5.73 -11.03 -20.94
CA GLU A 146 -7.00 -11.73 -20.71
C GLU A 146 -6.84 -13.25 -20.88
N GLU A 147 -6.08 -13.69 -21.89
CA GLU A 147 -5.78 -15.11 -22.11
C GLU A 147 -4.96 -15.73 -20.97
N GLU A 148 -3.95 -15.02 -20.45
CA GLU A 148 -3.16 -15.47 -19.30
C GLU A 148 -4.03 -15.62 -18.05
N ILE A 149 -4.95 -14.68 -17.83
CA ILE A 149 -5.90 -14.73 -16.70
C ILE A 149 -6.85 -15.93 -16.87
N HIS A 150 -7.47 -16.11 -18.03
CA HIS A 150 -8.34 -17.27 -18.28
C HIS A 150 -7.59 -18.59 -18.08
N ALA A 151 -6.37 -18.69 -18.62
CA ALA A 151 -5.54 -19.87 -18.43
C ALA A 151 -5.24 -20.12 -16.95
N ALA A 152 -5.02 -19.08 -16.15
CA ALA A 152 -4.81 -19.21 -14.71
C ALA A 152 -6.05 -19.75 -13.98
N PHE A 153 -7.27 -19.34 -14.38
CA PHE A 153 -8.50 -19.94 -13.86
C PHE A 153 -8.67 -21.40 -14.30
N ASP A 154 -8.43 -21.72 -15.57
CA ASP A 154 -8.62 -23.07 -16.10
C ASP A 154 -7.61 -24.08 -15.51
N GLN A 155 -6.39 -23.62 -15.26
CA GLN A 155 -5.29 -24.44 -14.72
C GLN A 155 -5.17 -24.37 -13.19
N ASP A 156 -6.10 -23.69 -12.52
CA ASP A 156 -6.13 -23.54 -11.06
C ASP A 156 -4.84 -22.93 -10.45
N LEU A 157 -4.26 -21.94 -11.14
CA LEU A 157 -2.99 -21.27 -10.78
C LEU A 157 -3.15 -20.12 -9.78
N ILE A 158 -4.35 -19.94 -9.25
CA ILE A 158 -4.66 -18.93 -8.22
C ILE A 158 -4.39 -19.55 -6.85
N GLU A 159 -3.49 -18.94 -6.08
CA GLU A 159 -3.06 -19.43 -4.78
C GLU A 159 -3.28 -18.38 -3.67
N PRO A 160 -3.73 -18.79 -2.48
CA PRO A 160 -3.84 -17.92 -1.33
C PRO A 160 -2.47 -17.70 -0.67
N PHE A 161 -2.12 -16.43 -0.48
CA PHE A 161 -1.03 -16.01 0.38
C PHE A 161 -1.62 -15.37 1.63
N PHE A 162 -0.91 -15.44 2.74
CA PHE A 162 -1.42 -15.02 4.04
C PHE A 162 -0.49 -13.97 4.64
N GLN A 163 -1.02 -12.78 4.90
CA GLN A 163 -0.28 -11.75 5.60
C GLN A 163 -0.64 -11.73 7.10
N PRO A 164 0.34 -11.84 8.01
CA PRO A 164 0.10 -11.81 9.44
C PRO A 164 -0.43 -10.47 9.98
N ILE A 165 -1.39 -10.54 10.90
CA ILE A 165 -1.92 -9.41 11.67
C ILE A 165 -1.70 -9.66 13.17
N ILE A 166 -0.90 -8.79 13.79
CA ILE A 166 -0.39 -8.95 15.16
C ILE A 166 -1.14 -8.01 16.10
N HIS A 167 -1.60 -8.51 17.24
CA HIS A 167 -2.10 -7.62 18.29
C HIS A 167 -0.94 -6.98 19.05
N LEU A 168 -0.93 -5.65 19.15
CA LEU A 168 0.20 -4.87 19.64
C LEU A 168 0.58 -5.23 21.09
N GLU A 169 -0.38 -5.24 22.01
CA GLU A 169 -0.08 -5.42 23.43
C GLU A 169 0.30 -6.87 23.75
N SER A 170 -0.49 -7.83 23.27
CA SER A 170 -0.20 -9.24 23.53
C SER A 170 0.94 -9.77 22.70
N GLN A 171 1.32 -9.06 21.63
CA GLN A 171 2.37 -9.45 20.71
C GLN A 171 2.14 -10.89 20.28
N THR A 172 0.99 -11.15 19.69
CA THR A 172 0.66 -12.47 19.17
C THR A 172 -0.11 -12.33 17.88
N LEU A 173 0.07 -13.31 17.01
CA LEU A 173 -0.78 -13.42 15.82
C LEU A 173 -2.24 -13.57 16.25
N LYS A 174 -3.10 -12.73 15.68
CA LYS A 174 -4.55 -12.80 15.91
C LYS A 174 -5.35 -12.99 14.63
N ALA A 175 -4.81 -12.61 13.49
CA ALA A 175 -5.44 -12.87 12.21
C ALA A 175 -4.40 -13.04 11.10
N VAL A 176 -4.82 -13.62 9.98
CA VAL A 176 -4.10 -13.59 8.72
C VAL A 176 -5.02 -13.08 7.63
N GLU A 177 -4.55 -12.16 6.81
CA GLU A 177 -5.27 -11.70 5.61
C GLU A 177 -4.94 -12.60 4.43
N CYS A 178 -5.98 -13.17 3.81
CA CYS A 178 -5.86 -13.95 2.59
C CYS A 178 -5.81 -13.04 1.36
N LEU A 179 -4.68 -13.08 0.68
CA LEU A 179 -4.39 -12.29 -0.50
C LEU A 179 -4.20 -13.21 -1.71
N ALA A 180 -4.89 -12.88 -2.81
CA ALA A 180 -4.77 -13.62 -4.06
C ALA A 180 -3.37 -13.46 -4.67
N ARG A 181 -2.81 -14.55 -5.19
CA ARG A 181 -1.65 -14.52 -6.09
C ARG A 181 -1.91 -15.43 -7.28
N ILE A 182 -1.55 -14.99 -8.48
CA ILE A 182 -1.56 -15.85 -9.68
C ILE A 182 -0.14 -16.31 -9.95
N TYR A 183 0.09 -17.63 -9.99
CA TYR A 183 1.35 -18.16 -10.48
C TYR A 183 1.43 -18.00 -12.00
N SER A 184 2.48 -17.34 -12.49
CA SER A 184 2.78 -17.21 -13.92
C SER A 184 3.85 -18.24 -14.29
N PRO A 185 3.51 -19.35 -14.98
CA PRO A 185 4.47 -20.39 -15.34
C PRO A 185 5.57 -19.87 -16.26
N GLU A 186 5.23 -18.98 -17.19
CA GLU A 186 6.18 -18.39 -18.14
C GLU A 186 7.27 -17.56 -17.47
N ARG A 187 6.95 -17.00 -16.30
CA ARG A 187 7.84 -16.10 -15.55
C ARG A 187 8.36 -16.73 -14.25
N GLU A 188 7.95 -17.97 -13.96
CA GLU A 188 8.26 -18.71 -12.73
C GLU A 188 8.07 -17.90 -11.44
N GLN A 189 7.01 -17.08 -11.38
CA GLN A 189 6.76 -16.19 -10.25
C GLN A 189 5.27 -16.03 -9.92
N TYR A 190 5.00 -15.62 -8.68
CA TYR A 190 3.67 -15.22 -8.25
C TYR A 190 3.43 -13.73 -8.48
N LEU A 191 2.28 -13.41 -9.07
CA LEU A 191 1.85 -12.06 -9.39
C LEU A 191 0.76 -11.59 -8.42
N SER A 192 0.85 -10.33 -8.01
CA SER A 192 -0.10 -9.68 -7.09
C SER A 192 -1.40 -9.28 -7.78
N PRO A 193 -2.47 -8.97 -7.03
CA PRO A 193 -3.75 -8.55 -7.58
C PRO A 193 -3.67 -7.37 -8.56
N VAL A 194 -2.73 -6.44 -8.37
CA VAL A 194 -2.46 -5.32 -9.30
C VAL A 194 -2.23 -5.79 -10.75
N SER A 195 -1.74 -7.01 -10.96
CA SER A 195 -1.46 -7.56 -12.28
C SER A 195 -2.70 -8.08 -13.02
N PHE A 196 -3.82 -8.33 -12.32
CA PHE A 196 -4.98 -9.01 -12.91
C PHE A 196 -6.35 -8.47 -12.47
N LEU A 197 -6.49 -7.88 -11.28
CA LEU A 197 -7.76 -7.31 -10.80
C LEU A 197 -8.38 -6.31 -11.78
N PRO A 198 -7.62 -5.35 -12.38
CA PRO A 198 -8.21 -4.37 -13.30
C PRO A 198 -8.93 -4.98 -14.51
N TYR A 199 -8.65 -6.24 -14.86
CA TYR A 199 -9.30 -6.94 -15.97
C TYR A 199 -10.54 -7.72 -15.54
N ILE A 200 -10.66 -8.09 -14.26
CA ILE A 200 -11.72 -8.99 -13.79
C ILE A 200 -12.71 -8.33 -12.83
N GLU A 201 -12.39 -7.16 -12.28
CA GLU A 201 -13.16 -6.47 -11.23
C GLU A 201 -14.63 -6.25 -11.62
N ASP A 202 -14.89 -5.87 -12.88
CA ASP A 202 -16.25 -5.65 -13.40
C ASP A 202 -16.83 -6.88 -14.14
N THR A 203 -16.29 -8.07 -13.91
CA THR A 203 -16.68 -9.29 -14.62
C THR A 203 -17.13 -10.39 -13.65
N PRO A 204 -17.87 -11.41 -14.13
CA PRO A 204 -18.18 -12.60 -13.32
C PRO A 204 -16.94 -13.39 -12.86
N PHE A 205 -15.74 -13.09 -13.37
CA PHE A 205 -14.51 -13.71 -12.87
C PHE A 205 -14.16 -13.28 -11.46
N LEU A 206 -14.59 -12.11 -11.00
CA LEU A 206 -14.36 -11.67 -9.63
C LEU A 206 -15.05 -12.59 -8.60
N ASP A 207 -16.31 -12.96 -8.84
CA ASP A 207 -17.05 -13.93 -8.01
C ASP A 207 -16.41 -15.31 -8.05
N ASN A 208 -15.96 -15.75 -9.23
CA ASN A 208 -15.26 -17.03 -9.37
C ASN A 208 -13.90 -17.02 -8.65
N LEU A 209 -13.16 -15.91 -8.70
CA LEU A 209 -11.92 -15.72 -7.96
C LEU A 209 -12.17 -15.86 -6.46
N ALA A 210 -13.17 -15.12 -5.96
CA ALA A 210 -13.54 -15.14 -4.54
C ALA A 210 -13.86 -16.57 -4.09
N LEU A 211 -14.73 -17.29 -4.80
CA LEU A 211 -15.10 -18.67 -4.44
C LEU A 211 -13.92 -19.63 -4.41
N ARG A 212 -13.09 -19.64 -5.47
CA ARG A 212 -11.95 -20.56 -5.59
C ARG A 212 -10.89 -20.25 -4.54
N LEU A 213 -10.53 -18.98 -4.41
CA LEU A 213 -9.53 -18.53 -3.45
C LEU A 213 -9.99 -18.81 -2.02
N TYR A 214 -11.25 -18.50 -1.69
CA TYR A 214 -11.81 -18.75 -0.36
C TYR A 214 -11.84 -20.24 -0.03
N GLN A 215 -12.24 -21.09 -0.98
CA GLN A 215 -12.21 -22.55 -0.80
C GLN A 215 -10.79 -23.06 -0.50
N LYS A 216 -9.78 -22.62 -1.27
CA LYS A 216 -8.37 -22.97 -1.01
C LYS A 216 -7.90 -22.42 0.34
N ALA A 217 -8.25 -21.18 0.67
CA ALA A 217 -7.89 -20.55 1.92
C ALA A 217 -8.46 -21.31 3.13
N LEU A 218 -9.75 -21.69 3.10
CA LEU A 218 -10.37 -22.48 4.17
C LEU A 218 -9.74 -23.87 4.33
N ALA A 219 -9.38 -24.53 3.22
CA ALA A 219 -8.71 -25.82 3.26
C ALA A 219 -7.35 -25.72 3.98
N LEU A 220 -6.57 -24.67 3.69
CA LEU A 220 -5.30 -24.40 4.34
C LEU A 220 -5.48 -23.88 5.78
N PHE A 221 -6.55 -23.14 6.05
CA PHE A 221 -6.87 -22.62 7.39
C PHE A 221 -7.36 -23.72 8.35
N LYS A 222 -7.71 -24.91 7.84
CA LYS A 222 -8.08 -26.07 8.67
C LYS A 222 -6.87 -26.83 9.22
N THR A 223 -5.64 -26.53 8.80
CA THR A 223 -4.45 -27.23 9.27
C THR A 223 -4.26 -27.07 10.79
N GLU A 224 -3.49 -27.97 11.40
CA GLU A 224 -3.23 -27.97 12.86
C GLU A 224 -2.71 -26.63 13.39
N VAL A 225 -2.01 -25.90 12.53
CA VAL A 225 -1.44 -24.58 12.81
C VAL A 225 -2.51 -23.57 13.22
N PHE A 226 -3.68 -23.61 12.59
CA PHE A 226 -4.77 -22.67 12.86
C PHE A 226 -5.91 -23.29 13.66
N SER A 227 -6.15 -24.59 13.55
CA SER A 227 -7.36 -25.22 14.09
C SER A 227 -7.48 -25.13 15.62
N ASN A 228 -6.37 -25.11 16.35
CA ASN A 228 -6.32 -24.99 17.82
C ASN A 228 -6.00 -23.57 18.33
N SER A 229 -6.15 -22.55 17.48
CA SER A 229 -5.80 -21.17 17.81
C SER A 229 -7.01 -20.24 17.72
N ASP A 230 -6.93 -19.10 18.41
CA ASP A 230 -7.89 -17.99 18.29
C ASP A 230 -7.61 -17.11 17.04
N ILE A 231 -6.83 -17.61 16.08
CA ILE A 231 -6.48 -16.88 14.87
C ILE A 231 -7.71 -16.79 13.97
N LYS A 232 -7.93 -15.62 13.38
CA LYS A 232 -8.99 -15.35 12.39
C LYS A 232 -8.44 -15.32 10.96
N LEU A 233 -9.29 -15.61 9.98
CA LEU A 233 -9.01 -15.48 8.56
C LEU A 233 -9.73 -14.23 8.03
N SER A 234 -8.97 -13.26 7.54
CA SER A 234 -9.49 -12.13 6.78
C SER A 234 -9.56 -12.46 5.31
N PHE A 235 -10.64 -12.05 4.65
CA PHE A 235 -10.87 -12.29 3.24
C PHE A 235 -11.55 -11.07 2.59
N ASN A 236 -10.92 -10.56 1.54
CA ASN A 236 -11.42 -9.42 0.78
C ASN A 236 -12.66 -9.78 -0.04
N ILE A 237 -13.68 -8.93 0.01
CA ILE A 237 -14.87 -8.99 -0.84
C ILE A 237 -15.19 -7.57 -1.32
N GLU A 238 -15.33 -7.40 -2.62
CA GLU A 238 -15.80 -6.13 -3.15
C GLU A 238 -17.29 -5.92 -2.81
N PRO A 239 -17.69 -4.73 -2.35
CA PRO A 239 -19.09 -4.42 -2.08
C PRO A 239 -20.07 -4.73 -3.22
N SER A 240 -19.64 -4.61 -4.48
CA SER A 240 -20.44 -4.96 -5.66
C SER A 240 -20.85 -6.44 -5.68
N GLN A 241 -19.99 -7.34 -5.17
CA GLN A 241 -20.26 -8.78 -5.10
C GLN A 241 -21.36 -9.14 -4.09
N LEU A 242 -21.60 -8.27 -3.10
CA LEU A 242 -22.64 -8.48 -2.08
C LEU A 242 -24.06 -8.22 -2.60
N GLU A 243 -24.19 -7.66 -3.81
CA GLU A 243 -25.45 -7.65 -4.56
C GLU A 243 -25.87 -9.08 -4.94
N ASN A 244 -24.90 -9.95 -5.18
CA ASN A 244 -25.12 -11.36 -5.48
C ASN A 244 -25.32 -12.17 -4.19
N VAL A 245 -26.55 -12.25 -3.72
CA VAL A 245 -26.92 -13.03 -2.52
C VAL A 245 -26.48 -14.51 -2.61
N ALA A 246 -26.42 -15.07 -3.82
CA ALA A 246 -25.97 -16.45 -4.02
C ALA A 246 -24.47 -16.63 -3.76
N LEU A 247 -23.64 -15.61 -4.01
CA LEU A 247 -22.23 -15.64 -3.66
C LEU A 247 -22.06 -15.71 -2.15
N ALA A 248 -22.69 -14.80 -1.40
CA ALA A 248 -22.61 -14.79 0.06
C ALA A 248 -23.11 -16.11 0.68
N ALA A 249 -24.20 -16.67 0.15
CA ALA A 249 -24.68 -17.99 0.55
C ALA A 249 -23.68 -19.12 0.24
N SER A 250 -22.94 -19.02 -0.87
CA SER A 250 -21.91 -20.00 -1.24
C SER A 250 -20.69 -19.92 -0.33
N LEU A 251 -20.23 -18.71 0.02
CA LEU A 251 -19.13 -18.52 0.98
C LEU A 251 -19.51 -19.05 2.38
N ASP A 252 -20.75 -18.81 2.82
CA ASP A 252 -21.26 -19.40 4.05
C ASP A 252 -21.29 -20.94 3.99
N GLY A 253 -21.80 -21.50 2.88
CA GLY A 253 -21.79 -22.95 2.66
C GLY A 253 -20.38 -23.56 2.70
N LEU A 254 -19.38 -22.89 2.10
CA LEU A 254 -17.98 -23.31 2.15
C LEU A 254 -17.44 -23.29 3.59
N THR A 255 -17.75 -22.24 4.35
CA THR A 255 -17.34 -22.11 5.76
C THR A 255 -17.92 -23.24 6.62
N GLN A 256 -19.21 -23.52 6.44
CA GLN A 256 -19.91 -24.60 7.16
C GLN A 256 -19.36 -25.98 6.76
N ALA A 257 -19.11 -26.22 5.47
CA ALA A 257 -18.51 -27.47 4.98
C ALA A 257 -17.09 -27.68 5.54
N ALA A 258 -16.32 -26.60 5.70
CA ALA A 258 -15.01 -26.64 6.35
C ALA A 258 -15.09 -26.87 7.86
N GLN A 259 -16.28 -26.69 8.47
CA GLN A 259 -16.54 -26.75 9.91
C GLN A 259 -15.79 -25.66 10.69
N ILE A 260 -15.66 -24.49 10.09
CA ILE A 260 -15.05 -23.31 10.73
C ILE A 260 -16.17 -22.47 11.34
N ASN A 261 -15.98 -22.01 12.58
CA ASN A 261 -16.92 -21.09 13.21
C ASN A 261 -16.89 -19.74 12.46
N PRO A 262 -18.05 -19.19 12.02
CA PRO A 262 -18.11 -17.89 11.34
C PRO A 262 -17.42 -16.75 12.09
N ASP A 263 -17.36 -16.79 13.42
CA ASP A 263 -16.66 -15.77 14.22
C ASP A 263 -15.14 -15.71 14.02
N ARG A 264 -14.57 -16.72 13.36
CA ARG A 264 -13.17 -16.80 12.92
C ARG A 264 -12.94 -16.23 11.53
N ILE A 265 -13.99 -15.86 10.81
CA ILE A 265 -13.89 -15.26 9.50
C ILE A 265 -14.18 -13.76 9.60
N ILE A 266 -13.37 -12.98 8.90
CA ILE A 266 -13.54 -11.54 8.72
C ILE A 266 -13.69 -11.31 7.21
N PHE A 267 -14.78 -10.69 6.79
CA PHE A 267 -14.88 -10.17 5.43
C PHE A 267 -14.48 -8.70 5.43
N GLU A 268 -13.54 -8.36 4.56
CA GLU A 268 -13.00 -7.01 4.41
C GLU A 268 -13.66 -6.37 3.19
N LEU A 269 -14.25 -5.19 3.39
CA LEU A 269 -14.98 -4.44 2.39
C LEU A 269 -14.22 -3.14 2.10
N THR A 270 -13.82 -2.95 0.84
CA THR A 270 -13.09 -1.75 0.41
C THR A 270 -13.94 -0.49 0.59
N GLU A 271 -13.33 0.60 1.10
CA GLU A 271 -14.02 1.90 1.26
C GLU A 271 -14.41 2.53 -0.09
N GLN A 272 -13.60 2.30 -1.13
CA GLN A 272 -13.74 2.95 -2.43
C GLN A 272 -15.03 2.57 -3.17
N SER A 273 -15.57 1.39 -2.87
CA SER A 273 -16.78 0.84 -3.47
C SER A 273 -18.01 1.18 -2.62
N PRO A 274 -18.90 2.08 -3.07
CA PRO A 274 -20.03 2.53 -2.25
C PRO A 274 -21.06 1.41 -2.07
N ILE A 275 -21.35 1.08 -0.81
CA ILE A 275 -22.53 0.30 -0.45
C ILE A 275 -23.74 1.21 -0.60
N SER A 276 -24.56 0.94 -1.61
CA SER A 276 -25.63 1.84 -2.06
C SER A 276 -26.97 1.15 -2.21
N SER A 277 -27.00 -0.19 -2.28
CA SER A 277 -28.25 -0.95 -2.40
C SER A 277 -28.71 -1.51 -1.05
N SER A 278 -30.02 -1.72 -0.92
CA SER A 278 -30.59 -2.43 0.23
C SER A 278 -30.16 -3.90 0.27
N ASN A 279 -29.91 -4.51 -0.89
CA ASN A 279 -29.50 -5.91 -0.99
C ASN A 279 -28.11 -6.13 -0.41
N GLN A 280 -27.15 -5.24 -0.72
CA GLN A 280 -25.81 -5.27 -0.13
C GLN A 280 -25.88 -5.20 1.40
N LEU A 281 -26.64 -4.24 1.93
CA LEU A 281 -26.82 -4.07 3.38
C LEU A 281 -27.50 -5.29 4.02
N GLU A 282 -28.52 -5.86 3.37
CA GLU A 282 -29.18 -7.08 3.83
C GLU A 282 -28.21 -8.26 3.86
N THR A 283 -27.41 -8.45 2.81
CA THR A 283 -26.37 -9.48 2.76
C THR A 283 -25.36 -9.32 3.90
N ILE A 284 -24.83 -8.10 4.11
CA ILE A 284 -23.89 -7.81 5.20
C ILE A 284 -24.53 -8.11 6.56
N ASN A 285 -25.78 -7.70 6.76
CA ASN A 285 -26.49 -7.93 8.01
C ASN A 285 -26.72 -9.43 8.26
N ILE A 286 -27.07 -10.20 7.22
CA ILE A 286 -27.20 -11.67 7.31
C ILE A 286 -25.87 -12.31 7.71
N LEU A 287 -24.75 -11.87 7.12
CA LEU A 287 -23.41 -12.36 7.49
C LEU A 287 -23.11 -12.05 8.96
N ARG A 288 -23.39 -10.84 9.44
CA ARG A 288 -23.21 -10.48 10.86
C ARG A 288 -24.10 -11.31 11.78
N LEU A 289 -25.36 -11.55 11.43
CA LEU A 289 -26.28 -12.40 12.20
C LEU A 289 -25.82 -13.86 12.27
N LYS A 290 -25.11 -14.34 11.25
CA LYS A 290 -24.48 -15.67 11.24
C LYS A 290 -23.19 -15.73 12.06
N GLY A 291 -22.66 -14.60 12.52
CA GLY A 291 -21.49 -14.50 13.38
C GLY A 291 -20.20 -14.06 12.68
N TYR A 292 -20.23 -13.80 11.36
CA TYR A 292 -19.07 -13.28 10.63
C TYR A 292 -18.66 -11.90 11.15
N ASN A 293 -17.37 -11.58 11.09
CA ASN A 293 -16.89 -10.22 11.32
C ASN A 293 -16.87 -9.45 9.99
N ILE A 294 -17.06 -8.13 10.07
CA ILE A 294 -17.02 -7.24 8.92
C ILE A 294 -16.02 -6.13 9.22
N ALA A 295 -15.01 -6.01 8.36
CA ALA A 295 -14.02 -4.95 8.39
C ALA A 295 -14.27 -3.97 7.25
N ILE A 296 -14.06 -2.68 7.54
CA ILE A 296 -13.91 -1.66 6.50
C ILE A 296 -12.42 -1.54 6.20
N ASP A 297 -12.06 -1.74 4.94
CA ASP A 297 -10.69 -1.69 4.44
C ASP A 297 -10.34 -0.34 3.81
N ASP A 298 -9.05 -0.02 3.73
CA ASP A 298 -8.50 1.24 3.22
C ASP A 298 -9.09 2.51 3.87
N PHE A 299 -9.38 2.44 5.18
CA PHE A 299 -10.06 3.54 5.87
C PHE A 299 -9.20 4.81 5.92
N GLY A 300 -9.77 5.90 5.42
CA GLY A 300 -9.14 7.22 5.42
C GLY A 300 -8.39 7.58 4.14
N SER A 301 -8.40 6.73 3.11
CA SER A 301 -7.75 6.92 1.78
C SER A 301 -8.23 8.13 0.96
N GLY A 302 -9.12 8.95 1.52
CA GLY A 302 -9.60 10.20 0.93
C GLY A 302 -10.99 10.12 0.30
N HIS A 303 -11.64 8.96 0.34
CA HIS A 303 -12.98 8.73 -0.23
C HIS A 303 -14.09 8.62 0.84
N THR A 304 -13.77 9.01 2.08
CA THR A 304 -14.57 8.61 3.24
C THR A 304 -15.90 9.32 3.30
N ASN A 305 -16.94 8.60 2.88
CA ASN A 305 -18.31 8.98 3.16
C ASN A 305 -18.71 8.37 4.51
N ILE A 306 -18.40 9.06 5.62
CA ILE A 306 -18.83 8.67 6.99
C ILE A 306 -20.33 8.32 7.03
N SER A 307 -21.14 8.96 6.17
CA SER A 307 -22.57 8.67 6.03
C SER A 307 -22.86 7.23 5.59
N ASN A 308 -22.00 6.61 4.79
CA ASN A 308 -22.15 5.22 4.35
C ASN A 308 -21.84 4.23 5.48
N LEU A 309 -20.86 4.54 6.34
CA LEU A 309 -20.46 3.69 7.46
C LEU A 309 -21.58 3.49 8.48
N HIS A 310 -22.40 4.51 8.71
CA HIS A 310 -23.47 4.48 9.71
C HIS A 310 -24.43 3.30 9.51
N SER A 311 -24.65 2.86 8.27
CA SER A 311 -25.61 1.79 7.95
C SER A 311 -24.97 0.40 7.96
N ILE A 312 -23.65 0.31 8.03
CA ILE A 312 -22.92 -0.95 7.92
C ILE A 312 -22.64 -1.48 9.33
N PRO A 313 -23.06 -2.71 9.67
CA PRO A 313 -22.78 -3.32 10.97
C PRO A 313 -21.34 -3.85 11.07
N PHE A 314 -20.34 -3.01 10.78
CA PHE A 314 -18.93 -3.35 10.88
C PHE A 314 -18.50 -3.50 12.35
N ASN A 315 -17.43 -4.27 12.57
CA ASN A 315 -16.81 -4.40 13.89
C ASN A 315 -15.27 -4.33 13.82
N ARG A 316 -14.73 -3.99 12.66
CA ARG A 316 -13.31 -3.75 12.43
C ARG A 316 -13.11 -2.60 11.45
N ILE A 317 -12.01 -1.87 11.62
CA ILE A 317 -11.54 -0.83 10.69
C ILE A 317 -10.06 -1.10 10.42
N LYS A 318 -9.65 -1.09 9.15
CA LYS A 318 -8.25 -1.11 8.74
C LYS A 318 -7.90 0.31 8.28
N ILE A 319 -6.98 0.96 8.99
CA ILE A 319 -6.48 2.28 8.65
C ILE A 319 -5.41 2.09 7.56
N ASP A 320 -5.69 2.68 6.39
CA ASP A 320 -4.83 2.57 5.22
C ASP A 320 -3.40 3.07 5.53
N ARG A 321 -2.43 2.37 4.94
CA ARG A 321 -1.01 2.67 5.02
C ARG A 321 -0.64 4.14 4.82
N HIS A 322 -1.37 4.94 4.03
CA HIS A 322 -1.00 6.33 3.77
C HIS A 322 -1.11 7.22 5.02
N LEU A 323 -2.02 6.91 5.97
CA LEU A 323 -2.08 7.58 7.27
C LEU A 323 -0.97 7.09 8.20
N ILE A 324 -0.57 5.83 8.06
CA ILE A 324 0.42 5.18 8.94
C ILE A 324 1.87 5.46 8.51
N GLN A 325 2.13 5.59 7.21
CA GLN A 325 3.48 5.63 6.64
C GLN A 325 4.33 6.79 7.19
N HIS A 326 3.70 7.92 7.51
CA HIS A 326 4.34 9.12 8.03
C HIS A 326 3.85 9.50 9.44
N ILE A 327 3.23 8.57 10.16
CA ILE A 327 2.60 8.84 11.46
C ILE A 327 3.59 9.31 12.53
N ASP A 328 4.87 8.98 12.38
CA ASP A 328 5.96 9.37 13.26
C ASP A 328 6.37 10.84 13.10
N GLU A 329 6.10 11.45 11.94
CA GLU A 329 6.56 12.79 11.60
C GLU A 329 5.43 13.78 11.27
N ASP A 330 4.26 13.30 10.85
CA ASP A 330 3.14 14.13 10.41
C ASP A 330 2.09 14.27 11.51
N GLY A 331 2.09 15.42 12.18
CA GLY A 331 1.13 15.73 13.24
C GLY A 331 -0.34 15.71 12.78
N PHE A 332 -0.62 15.92 11.50
CA PHE A 332 -1.99 15.77 10.99
C PHE A 332 -2.39 14.30 10.92
N CYS A 333 -1.52 13.42 10.40
CA CYS A 333 -1.78 11.99 10.42
C CYS A 333 -2.00 11.50 11.86
N GLN A 334 -1.21 11.98 12.83
CA GLN A 334 -1.38 11.63 14.24
C GLN A 334 -2.77 11.99 14.75
N ILE A 335 -3.21 13.24 14.55
CA ILE A 335 -4.54 13.70 14.96
C ILE A 335 -5.65 12.92 14.25
N ALA A 336 -5.48 12.63 12.95
CA ALA A 336 -6.45 11.88 12.18
C ALA A 336 -6.61 10.46 12.71
N VAL A 337 -5.50 9.73 12.92
CA VAL A 337 -5.51 8.39 13.49
C VAL A 337 -6.09 8.40 14.91
N ASP A 338 -5.71 9.36 15.76
CA ASP A 338 -6.27 9.50 17.11
C ASP A 338 -7.80 9.67 17.08
N ALA A 339 -8.33 10.49 16.16
CA ALA A 339 -9.77 10.68 15.99
C ALA A 339 -10.49 9.41 15.47
N ILE A 340 -9.86 8.67 14.55
CA ILE A 340 -10.40 7.40 14.04
C ILE A 340 -10.43 6.36 15.17
N MET A 341 -9.40 6.31 16.00
CA MET A 341 -9.33 5.41 17.16
C MET A 341 -10.43 5.72 18.18
N GLU A 342 -10.68 6.99 18.47
CA GLU A 342 -11.78 7.41 19.36
C GLU A 342 -13.15 6.99 18.79
N MET A 343 -13.39 7.25 17.50
CA MET A 343 -14.61 6.83 16.82
C MET A 343 -14.79 5.30 16.88
N ALA A 344 -13.74 4.55 16.56
CA ALA A 344 -13.76 3.09 16.56
C ALA A 344 -14.11 2.54 17.96
N GLN A 345 -13.54 3.14 19.01
CA GLN A 345 -13.84 2.77 20.38
C GLN A 345 -15.32 3.00 20.73
N GLU A 346 -15.89 4.16 20.36
CA GLU A 346 -17.29 4.49 20.64
C GLU A 346 -18.28 3.55 19.93
N VAL A 347 -17.94 3.07 18.73
CA VAL A 347 -18.76 2.09 17.99
C VAL A 347 -18.43 0.63 18.33
N GLY A 348 -17.43 0.39 19.20
CA GLY A 348 -17.00 -0.95 19.59
C GLY A 348 -16.29 -1.74 18.48
N ALA A 349 -15.63 -1.04 17.55
CA ALA A 349 -14.85 -1.65 16.48
C ALA A 349 -13.37 -1.78 16.84
N GLN A 350 -12.75 -2.88 16.41
CA GLN A 350 -11.31 -3.07 16.56
C GLN A 350 -10.56 -2.41 15.40
N VAL A 351 -9.36 -1.89 15.66
CA VAL A 351 -8.61 -1.15 14.64
C VAL A 351 -7.32 -1.86 14.26
N ILE A 352 -7.06 -1.95 12.96
CA ILE A 352 -5.84 -2.47 12.36
C ILE A 352 -5.10 -1.30 11.71
N PHE A 353 -3.81 -1.13 12.00
CA PHE A 353 -2.93 -0.20 11.29
C PHE A 353 -2.16 -0.96 10.23
N GLU A 354 -2.29 -0.52 8.98
CA GLU A 354 -1.61 -1.14 7.86
C GLU A 354 -0.32 -0.42 7.48
N GLY A 355 0.57 -1.12 6.77
CA GLY A 355 1.80 -0.53 6.27
C GLY A 355 2.83 -0.21 7.35
N ILE A 356 2.83 -0.98 8.45
CA ILE A 356 3.91 -0.89 9.44
C ILE A 356 5.21 -1.41 8.82
N GLU A 357 6.17 -0.52 8.63
CA GLU A 357 7.48 -0.77 8.04
C GLU A 357 8.64 -0.42 9.00
N LYS A 358 8.40 0.43 10.01
CA LYS A 358 9.44 0.95 10.91
C LYS A 358 9.04 0.89 12.39
N VAL A 359 10.05 0.91 13.26
CA VAL A 359 9.85 0.84 14.73
C VAL A 359 9.12 2.09 15.24
N GLU A 360 9.38 3.25 14.66
CA GLU A 360 8.80 4.53 15.06
C GLU A 360 7.26 4.52 14.93
N GLN A 361 6.73 3.83 13.91
CA GLN A 361 5.29 3.65 13.71
C GLN A 361 4.68 2.75 14.79
N ILE A 362 5.42 1.73 15.23
CA ILE A 362 5.02 0.85 16.35
C ILE A 362 5.01 1.64 17.65
N VAL A 363 6.05 2.46 17.89
CA VAL A 363 6.12 3.35 19.07
C VAL A 363 4.92 4.28 19.10
N PHE A 364 4.54 4.90 17.98
CA PHE A 364 3.31 5.68 17.92
C PHE A 364 2.08 4.83 18.28
N SER A 365 1.98 3.62 17.72
CA SER A 365 0.86 2.71 17.96
C SER A 365 0.65 2.35 19.44
N THR A 366 1.70 2.38 20.27
CA THR A 366 1.61 2.12 21.73
C THR A 366 0.76 3.15 22.50
N ARG A 367 0.40 4.27 21.89
CA ARG A 367 -0.59 5.21 22.44
C ARG A 367 -1.98 4.57 22.57
N HIS A 368 -2.24 3.52 21.79
CA HIS A 368 -3.49 2.78 21.78
C HIS A 368 -3.27 1.35 22.29
N ARG A 369 -4.10 0.89 23.22
CA ARG A 369 -3.91 -0.42 23.88
C ARG A 369 -4.45 -1.60 23.07
N ASP A 370 -5.56 -1.41 22.38
CA ASP A 370 -6.25 -2.46 21.60
C ASP A 370 -6.15 -2.15 20.10
N VAL A 371 -4.93 -2.27 19.57
CA VAL A 371 -4.65 -2.06 18.15
C VAL A 371 -3.93 -3.26 17.57
N TYR A 372 -4.29 -3.56 16.33
CA TYR A 372 -3.70 -4.62 15.53
C TYR A 372 -2.78 -4.00 14.49
N LEU A 373 -1.70 -4.69 14.15
CA LEU A 373 -0.66 -4.19 13.28
C LEU A 373 -0.43 -5.16 12.12
N GLN A 374 -0.31 -4.60 10.93
CA GLN A 374 -0.01 -5.32 9.70
C GLN A 374 1.01 -4.53 8.88
N GLY A 375 1.99 -5.21 8.30
CA GLY A 375 2.97 -4.58 7.42
C GLY A 375 4.29 -5.33 7.32
N TYR A 376 5.14 -4.85 6.43
CA TYR A 376 6.42 -5.47 6.09
C TYR A 376 7.43 -5.53 7.23
N TYR A 377 7.25 -4.75 8.29
CA TYR A 377 8.02 -4.90 9.51
C TYR A 377 7.91 -6.33 10.08
N PHE A 378 6.73 -6.93 9.99
CA PHE A 378 6.46 -8.29 10.49
C PHE A 378 6.67 -9.33 9.40
N SER A 379 5.97 -9.16 8.28
CA SER A 379 6.04 -10.05 7.13
C SER A 379 5.32 -9.47 5.91
N ASP A 380 5.79 -9.86 4.73
CA ASP A 380 4.97 -9.80 3.52
C ASP A 380 3.90 -10.92 3.55
N ALA A 381 3.02 -10.96 2.56
CA ALA A 381 2.13 -12.09 2.35
C ALA A 381 2.94 -13.35 2.03
N LEU A 382 2.70 -14.43 2.78
CA LEU A 382 3.45 -15.68 2.64
C LEU A 382 2.55 -16.82 2.12
N PRO A 383 3.05 -17.69 1.23
CA PRO A 383 2.37 -18.95 0.97
C PRO A 383 2.43 -19.84 2.22
N MET A 384 1.50 -20.78 2.34
CA MET A 384 1.35 -21.59 3.57
C MET A 384 2.64 -22.29 4.00
N ASN A 385 3.40 -22.85 3.06
CA ASN A 385 4.67 -23.53 3.32
C ASN A 385 5.77 -22.62 3.92
N GLN A 386 5.66 -21.30 3.76
CA GLN A 386 6.55 -20.32 4.39
C GLN A 386 5.95 -19.74 5.68
N LEU A 387 4.63 -19.67 5.76
CA LEU A 387 3.90 -19.20 6.93
C LEU A 387 4.07 -20.15 8.13
N GLU A 388 3.91 -21.47 7.99
CA GLU A 388 4.03 -22.39 9.14
C GLU A 388 5.42 -22.30 9.82
N PRO A 389 6.55 -22.28 9.07
CA PRO A 389 7.86 -22.00 9.65
C PRO A 389 7.97 -20.62 10.30
N TRP A 390 7.30 -19.60 9.75
CA TRP A 390 7.29 -18.24 10.31
C TRP A 390 6.55 -18.19 11.66
N LEU A 391 5.44 -18.93 11.79
CA LEU A 391 4.65 -19.07 13.02
C LEU A 391 5.40 -19.82 14.12
N SER A 392 6.16 -20.86 13.76
CA SER A 392 6.93 -21.65 14.74
C SER A 392 8.20 -20.97 15.25
N LYS A 393 8.75 -19.98 14.52
CA LYS A 393 10.02 -19.31 14.85
C LYS A 393 9.87 -18.01 15.66
N SER A 394 8.68 -17.42 15.73
CA SER A 394 8.51 -16.07 16.27
C SER A 394 7.94 -16.08 17.70
N PRO A 395 8.71 -15.74 18.74
CA PRO A 395 8.14 -14.98 19.84
C PRO A 395 8.03 -13.56 19.30
N TYR A 396 6.82 -13.06 19.04
CA TYR A 396 6.52 -11.75 18.46
C TYR A 396 6.96 -10.54 19.34
N THR A 397 8.01 -10.70 20.14
CA THR A 397 8.45 -9.78 21.19
C THR A 397 8.88 -8.45 20.56
N LEU A 398 7.93 -7.55 20.34
CA LEU A 398 8.20 -6.13 20.09
C LEU A 398 8.96 -5.65 21.31
N ILE A 399 10.21 -5.28 21.08
CA ILE A 399 11.21 -4.85 22.05
C ILE A 399 10.51 -4.05 23.16
N THR A 400 10.44 -4.61 24.36
CA THR A 400 10.08 -3.86 25.57
C THR A 400 11.14 -2.80 25.80
N ALA A 401 10.66 -1.56 25.99
CA ALA A 401 11.38 -0.30 26.26
C ALA A 401 12.78 -0.41 26.88
#